data_AF-N8QJ22-F1
#
_entry.id   AF-N8QJ22-F1
#
_cell.length_a   1.000
_cell.length_b   1.000
_cell.length_c   1.000
_cell.angle_alpha   90.00
_cell.angle_beta   90.00
_cell.angle_gamma   90.00
#
_symmetry.space_group_name_H-M   'P 1'
#
loop_
_entity.id
_entity.type
_entity.pdbx_description
1 polymer ?
#
loop_
_entity_poly.entity_id
_entity_poly.type
_entity_poly.pdbx_seq_one_letter_code
_entity_poly.pdbx_strand_id
1 'polypeptide(L)'
;MSRTNIDEQLILINEQKKAQLEKLTQLKNREKDLRAQQRKKERDLTRQQDTRLKIILGSFYLRQFKQNPALLESIKNDLVSFASEPEGKAKEQNLTVLKELLNIEDPNVELLHSFWKIGNPDFK
;
A
#
# COMPACT_ATOMS: atom_id res chain seq x y z
N MET A 1 -14.05 20.95 64.18
CA MET A 1 -14.13 21.45 62.78
C MET A 1 -15.59 21.67 62.44
N SER A 2 -15.93 22.79 61.77
CA SER A 2 -17.31 23.10 61.36
C SER A 2 -17.73 22.23 60.16
N ARG A 3 -19.00 21.78 60.11
CA ARG A 3 -19.54 21.00 58.99
C ARG A 3 -19.30 21.68 57.63
N THR A 4 -19.41 23.01 57.57
CA THR A 4 -19.12 23.81 56.37
C THR A 4 -17.70 23.64 55.82
N ASN A 5 -16.70 23.45 56.68
CA ASN A 5 -15.31 23.26 56.23
C ASN A 5 -15.10 21.88 55.58
N ILE A 6 -15.85 20.87 56.04
CA ILE A 6 -15.81 19.52 55.44
C ILE A 6 -16.50 19.53 54.07
N ASP A 7 -17.62 20.23 53.94
CA ASP A 7 -18.37 20.34 52.68
C ASP A 7 -17.55 21.07 51.59
N GLU A 8 -16.85 22.16 51.96
CA GLU A 8 -15.93 22.87 51.05
C GLU A 8 -14.77 21.98 50.57
N GLN A 9 -14.19 21.19 51.46
CA GLN A 9 -13.13 20.22 51.10
C GLN A 9 -13.64 19.13 50.15
N LEU A 10 -14.87 18.63 50.37
CA LEU A 10 -15.49 17.64 49.49
C LEU A 10 -15.75 18.18 48.08
N ILE A 11 -16.16 19.45 47.96
CA ILE A 11 -16.34 20.11 46.66
C ILE A 11 -15.00 20.19 45.92
N LEU A 12 -13.95 20.68 46.59
CA LEU A 12 -12.61 20.79 46.00
C LEU A 12 -12.07 19.43 45.53
N ILE A 13 -12.25 18.38 46.34
CA ILE A 13 -11.84 17.01 45.98
C ILE A 13 -12.60 16.50 44.76
N ASN A 14 -13.92 16.76 44.68
CA ASN A 14 -14.74 16.35 43.53
C ASN A 14 -14.33 17.07 42.25
N GLU A 15 -14.02 18.36 42.31
CA GLU A 15 -13.52 19.14 41.18
C GLU A 15 -12.16 18.62 40.70
N GLN A 16 -11.22 18.38 41.63
CA GLN A 16 -9.92 17.79 41.31
C GLN A 16 -10.06 16.41 40.68
N LYS A 17 -10.95 15.56 41.22
CA LYS A 17 -11.22 14.22 40.67
C LYS A 17 -11.81 14.32 39.25
N LYS A 18 -12.72 15.25 39.00
CA LYS A 18 -13.30 15.46 37.68
C LYS A 18 -12.24 15.90 36.67
N ALA A 19 -11.40 16.88 37.03
CA ALA A 19 -10.30 17.34 36.18
C ALA A 19 -9.29 16.21 35.88
N GLN A 20 -8.98 15.36 36.86
CA GLN A 20 -8.12 14.19 36.65
C GLN A 20 -8.77 13.15 35.71
N LEU A 21 -10.07 12.89 35.84
CA LEU A 21 -10.81 11.98 34.96
C LEU A 21 -10.89 12.49 33.51
N GLU A 22 -11.10 13.79 33.33
CA GLU A 22 -11.08 14.43 32.01
C GLU A 22 -9.69 14.31 31.37
N LYS A 23 -8.63 14.60 32.14
CA LYS A 23 -7.24 14.45 31.68
C LYS A 23 -6.92 13.00 31.31
N LEU A 24 -7.37 12.03 32.11
CA LEU A 24 -7.19 10.60 31.82
C LEU A 24 -7.91 10.18 30.53
N THR A 25 -9.10 10.70 30.29
CA THR A 25 -9.86 10.47 29.06
C THR A 25 -9.14 11.04 27.84
N GLN A 26 -8.61 12.26 27.94
CA GLN A 26 -7.82 12.88 26.88
C GLN A 26 -6.55 12.07 26.56
N LEU A 27 -5.83 11.61 27.58
CA LEU A 27 -4.63 10.78 27.41
C LEU A 27 -4.95 9.45 26.73
N LYS A 28 -6.04 8.79 27.14
CA LYS A 28 -6.49 7.53 26.52
C LYS A 28 -6.85 7.70 25.04
N ASN A 29 -7.53 8.80 24.70
CA ASN A 29 -7.84 9.11 23.29
C ASN A 29 -6.56 9.36 22.49
N ARG A 30 -5.62 10.14 23.03
CA ARG A 30 -4.33 10.40 22.39
C ARG A 30 -3.51 9.12 22.19
N GLU A 31 -3.50 8.21 23.16
CA GLU A 31 -2.83 6.92 23.03
C GLU A 31 -3.44 6.09 21.89
N LYS A 32 -4.77 6.05 21.80
CA LYS A 32 -5.48 5.35 20.72
C LYS A 32 -5.12 5.92 19.35
N ASP A 33 -5.07 7.24 19.22
CA ASP A 33 -4.72 7.91 17.96
C ASP A 33 -3.26 7.64 17.56
N LEU A 34 -2.33 7.69 18.52
CA LEU A 34 -0.92 7.37 18.27
C LEU A 34 -0.73 5.92 17.82
N ARG A 35 -1.43 4.97 18.44
CA ARG A 35 -1.40 3.56 18.01
C ARG A 35 -1.97 3.37 16.61
N ALA A 36 -3.06 4.09 16.26
CA ALA A 36 -3.61 4.05 14.91
C ALA A 36 -2.62 4.61 13.88
N GLN A 37 -1.93 5.71 14.20
CA GLN A 37 -0.90 6.30 13.35
C GLN A 37 0.30 5.37 13.15
N GLN A 38 0.78 4.69 14.22
CA GLN A 38 1.87 3.72 14.13
C GLN A 38 1.50 2.56 13.20
N ARG A 39 0.33 1.94 13.40
CA ARG A 39 -0.17 0.87 12.52
C ARG A 39 -0.31 1.32 11.07
N LYS A 40 -0.72 2.57 10.84
CA LYS A 40 -0.80 3.14 9.48
C LYS A 40 0.59 3.26 8.86
N LYS A 41 1.56 3.85 9.58
CA LYS A 41 2.94 4.00 9.10
C LYS A 41 3.59 2.66 8.77
N GLU A 42 3.40 1.65 9.62
CA GLU A 42 3.91 0.29 9.37
C GLU A 42 3.33 -0.31 8.09
N ARG A 43 2.00 -0.23 7.91
CA ARG A 43 1.34 -0.72 6.68
C ARG A 43 1.82 0.00 5.43
N ASP A 44 1.98 1.33 5.51
CA ASP A 44 2.46 2.13 4.39
C ASP A 44 3.91 1.76 4.04
N LEU A 45 4.77 1.56 5.03
CA LEU A 45 6.14 1.11 4.81
C LEU A 45 6.20 -0.28 4.18
N THR A 46 5.41 -1.25 4.68
CA THR A 46 5.32 -2.59 4.10
C THR A 46 4.85 -2.54 2.64
N ARG A 47 3.82 -1.75 2.33
CA ARG A 47 3.33 -1.57 0.96
C ARG A 47 4.39 -0.96 0.04
N GLN A 48 5.14 0.03 0.53
CA GLN A 48 6.24 0.63 -0.22
C GLN A 48 7.35 -0.39 -0.50
N GLN A 49 7.74 -1.18 0.49
CA GLN A 49 8.76 -2.22 0.33
C GLN A 49 8.31 -3.33 -0.64
N ASP A 50 7.07 -3.80 -0.53
CA ASP A 50 6.49 -4.78 -1.46
C ASP A 50 6.44 -4.25 -2.90
N THR A 51 6.03 -2.99 -3.07
CA THR A 51 6.02 -2.33 -4.39
C THR A 51 7.43 -2.24 -4.97
N ARG A 52 8.42 -1.84 -4.16
CA ARG A 52 9.83 -1.79 -4.58
C ARG A 52 10.35 -3.15 -5.00
N LEU A 53 10.04 -4.21 -4.23
CA LEU A 53 10.45 -5.56 -4.54
C LEU A 53 9.88 -6.04 -5.87
N LYS A 54 8.57 -5.80 -6.12
CA LYS A 54 7.90 -6.14 -7.37
C LYS A 54 8.52 -5.43 -8.58
N ILE A 55 8.86 -4.15 -8.44
CA ILE A 55 9.53 -3.38 -9.51
C ILE A 55 10.92 -3.96 -9.79
N ILE A 56 11.73 -4.20 -8.75
CA ILE A 56 13.10 -4.72 -8.89
C ILE A 56 13.06 -6.09 -9.58
N LEU A 57 12.27 -7.03 -9.04
CA LEU A 57 12.16 -8.38 -9.61
C LEU A 57 11.58 -8.36 -11.02
N GLY A 58 10.49 -7.61 -11.25
CA GLY A 58 9.89 -7.47 -12.57
C GLY A 58 10.88 -6.93 -13.61
N SER A 59 11.59 -5.85 -13.28
CA SER A 59 12.61 -5.27 -14.19
C SER A 59 13.75 -6.23 -14.49
N PHE A 60 14.17 -7.02 -13.50
CA PHE A 60 15.20 -8.05 -13.68
C PHE A 60 14.73 -9.15 -14.63
N TYR A 61 13.53 -9.71 -14.42
CA TYR A 61 12.99 -10.76 -15.30
C TYR A 61 12.74 -10.26 -16.72
N LEU A 62 12.23 -9.04 -16.90
CA LEU A 62 12.10 -8.43 -18.23
C LEU A 62 13.44 -8.35 -18.97
N ARG A 63 14.53 -8.03 -18.25
CA ARG A 63 15.88 -8.07 -18.81
C ARG A 63 16.30 -9.50 -19.18
N GLN A 64 16.01 -10.47 -18.33
CA GLN A 64 16.31 -11.88 -18.60
C GLN A 64 15.56 -12.41 -19.83
N PHE A 65 14.28 -12.07 -20.00
CA PHE A 65 13.49 -12.47 -21.17
C PHE A 65 14.03 -11.91 -22.48
N LYS A 66 14.55 -10.68 -22.46
CA LYS A 66 15.21 -10.08 -23.63
C LYS A 66 16.52 -10.79 -23.99
N GLN A 67 17.27 -11.24 -22.98
CA GLN A 67 18.55 -11.94 -23.17
C GLN A 67 18.35 -13.42 -23.56
N ASN A 68 17.27 -14.04 -23.08
CA ASN A 68 16.91 -15.43 -23.34
C ASN A 68 15.41 -15.56 -23.61
N PRO A 69 14.98 -15.43 -24.88
CA PRO A 69 13.57 -15.57 -25.25
C PRO A 69 12.98 -16.95 -24.93
N ALA A 70 13.79 -18.01 -24.93
CA ALA A 70 13.34 -19.36 -24.58
C ALA A 70 12.88 -19.45 -23.11
N LEU A 71 13.45 -18.62 -22.22
CA LEU A 71 12.98 -18.53 -20.83
C LEU A 71 11.55 -17.99 -20.78
N LEU A 72 11.23 -16.92 -21.51
CA LEU A 72 9.89 -16.36 -21.56
C LEU A 72 8.87 -17.37 -22.09
N GLU A 73 9.22 -18.06 -23.18
CA GLU A 73 8.34 -19.07 -23.76
C GLU A 73 8.11 -20.25 -22.79
N SER A 74 9.13 -20.65 -22.02
CA SER A 74 9.02 -21.74 -21.04
C SER A 74 8.03 -21.47 -19.90
N ILE A 75 7.84 -20.20 -19.52
CA ILE A 75 6.96 -19.80 -18.41
C ILE A 75 5.65 -19.18 -18.88
N LYS A 76 5.44 -19.06 -20.19
CA LYS A 76 4.32 -18.32 -20.79
C LYS A 76 2.96 -18.79 -20.31
N ASN A 77 2.76 -20.11 -20.24
CA ASN A 77 1.49 -20.69 -19.77
C ASN A 77 1.24 -20.35 -18.30
N ASP A 78 2.28 -20.40 -17.47
CA ASP A 78 2.19 -20.03 -16.06
C ASP A 78 1.87 -18.54 -15.89
N LEU A 79 2.47 -17.67 -16.71
CA LEU A 79 2.16 -16.24 -16.73
C LEU A 79 0.72 -15.95 -17.15
N VAL A 80 0.20 -16.65 -18.16
CA VAL A 80 -1.22 -16.50 -18.59
C VAL A 80 -2.17 -17.00 -17.50
N SER A 81 -1.84 -18.12 -16.86
CA SER A 81 -2.61 -18.66 -15.74
C SER A 81 -2.65 -17.65 -14.59
N PHE A 82 -1.48 -17.15 -14.17
CA PHE A 82 -1.36 -16.15 -13.11
C PHE A 82 -2.13 -14.85 -13.44
N ALA A 83 -1.98 -14.32 -14.65
CA ALA A 83 -2.72 -13.14 -15.11
C ALA A 83 -4.24 -13.36 -15.13
N SER A 84 -4.68 -14.62 -15.22
CA SER A 84 -6.08 -15.03 -15.25
C SER A 84 -6.68 -15.37 -13.88
N GLU A 85 -5.88 -15.40 -12.81
CA GLU A 85 -6.37 -15.70 -11.45
C GLU A 85 -7.41 -14.70 -10.95
N PRO A 86 -7.28 -13.37 -11.18
CA PRO A 86 -8.32 -12.43 -10.82
C PRO A 86 -9.56 -12.60 -11.71
N GLU A 87 -10.70 -12.10 -11.24
CA GLU A 87 -11.95 -12.11 -12.02
C GLU A 87 -12.30 -10.71 -12.57
N GLY A 88 -13.20 -10.67 -13.56
CA GLY A 88 -13.73 -9.43 -14.13
C GLY A 88 -12.67 -8.52 -14.76
N LYS A 89 -12.80 -7.20 -14.54
CA LYS A 89 -11.95 -6.18 -15.19
C LYS A 89 -10.46 -6.33 -14.90
N ALA A 90 -10.09 -6.83 -13.72
CA ALA A 90 -8.69 -7.01 -13.35
C ALA A 90 -8.03 -8.09 -14.23
N LYS A 91 -8.75 -9.17 -14.51
CA LYS A 91 -8.32 -10.21 -15.45
C LYS A 91 -8.03 -9.64 -16.83
N GLU A 92 -8.99 -8.87 -17.35
CA GLU A 92 -8.92 -8.28 -18.68
C GLU A 92 -7.71 -7.35 -18.81
N GLN A 93 -7.48 -6.50 -17.81
CA GLN A 93 -6.34 -5.60 -17.76
C GLN A 93 -5.01 -6.36 -17.70
N ASN A 94 -4.90 -7.37 -16.82
CA ASN A 94 -3.69 -8.19 -16.70
C ASN A 94 -3.36 -8.91 -18.01
N LEU A 95 -4.35 -9.53 -18.64
CA LEU A 95 -4.17 -10.22 -19.92
C LEU A 95 -3.80 -9.26 -21.05
N THR A 96 -4.34 -8.04 -21.04
CA THR A 96 -4.00 -7.00 -22.02
C THR A 96 -2.51 -6.65 -21.93
N VAL A 97 -2.01 -6.34 -20.72
CA VAL A 97 -0.59 -6.02 -20.50
C VAL A 97 0.32 -7.20 -20.83
N LEU A 98 -0.10 -8.43 -20.48
CA LEU A 98 0.69 -9.63 -20.78
C LEU A 98 0.82 -9.88 -22.30
N LYS A 99 -0.22 -9.59 -23.09
CA LYS A 99 -0.15 -9.69 -24.56
C LYS A 99 0.94 -8.77 -25.15
N GLU A 100 1.09 -7.57 -24.59
CA GLU A 100 2.16 -6.64 -25.00
C GLU A 100 3.54 -7.25 -24.77
N LEU A 101 3.75 -7.83 -23.58
CA LEU A 101 5.02 -8.49 -23.25
C LEU A 101 5.32 -9.67 -24.19
N LEU A 102 4.30 -10.43 -24.56
CA LEU A 102 4.43 -11.60 -25.43
C LEU A 102 4.53 -11.23 -26.93
N ASN A 103 4.53 -9.93 -27.28
CA ASN A 103 4.48 -9.44 -28.67
C ASN A 103 3.36 -10.13 -29.48
N ILE A 104 2.21 -10.35 -28.85
CA ILE A 104 1.03 -10.80 -29.58
C ILE A 104 0.50 -9.57 -30.31
N GLU A 105 0.63 -9.54 -31.64
CA GLU A 105 0.18 -8.41 -32.48
C GLU A 105 -1.30 -8.09 -32.20
N ASP A 106 -1.55 -7.05 -31.42
CA ASP A 106 -2.84 -6.40 -31.24
C ASP A 106 -2.64 -4.91 -31.57
N PRO A 107 -3.32 -4.36 -32.59
CA PRO A 107 -3.11 -3.00 -33.07
C PRO A 107 -3.38 -1.89 -32.03
N ASN A 108 -3.90 -2.22 -30.84
CA ASN A 108 -4.13 -1.25 -29.76
C ASN A 108 -2.94 -1.03 -28.81
N VAL A 109 -1.88 -1.85 -28.89
CA VAL A 109 -0.73 -1.84 -27.96
C VAL A 109 0.31 -0.74 -28.28
N GLU A 110 0.33 -0.22 -29.51
CA GLU A 110 1.23 0.87 -29.92
C GLU A 110 1.07 2.15 -29.05
N LEU A 111 -0.12 2.35 -28.48
CA LEU A 111 -0.41 3.52 -27.65
C LEU A 111 0.34 3.48 -26.31
N LEU A 112 0.52 2.32 -25.68
CA LEU A 112 1.18 2.22 -24.36
C LEU A 112 2.71 2.36 -24.48
N HIS A 113 3.29 1.88 -25.57
CA HIS A 113 4.71 2.10 -25.88
C HIS A 113 5.07 3.58 -26.06
N SER A 114 4.14 4.39 -26.55
CA SER A 114 4.34 5.84 -26.70
C SER A 114 4.41 6.55 -25.33
N PHE A 115 3.58 6.16 -24.36
CA PHE A 115 3.59 6.74 -23.01
C PHE A 115 4.88 6.44 -22.24
N TRP A 116 5.45 5.24 -22.39
CA TRP A 116 6.68 4.87 -21.69
C TRP A 116 7.93 5.56 -22.26
N LYS A 117 7.95 5.84 -23.58
CA LYS A 117 9.04 6.62 -24.22
C LYS A 117 8.99 8.11 -23.90
N ILE A 118 7.80 8.69 -23.70
CA ILE A 118 7.66 10.11 -23.35
C ILE A 118 8.17 10.39 -21.92
N GLY A 119 8.10 9.41 -21.01
CA GLY A 119 8.50 9.56 -19.61
C GLY A 119 9.97 9.30 -19.29
N ASN A 120 10.79 8.80 -20.24
CA ASN A 120 12.20 8.47 -19.99
C ASN A 120 13.05 8.56 -21.27
N PRO A 121 13.56 9.75 -21.62
CA PRO A 121 14.29 9.98 -22.88
C PRO A 121 15.71 9.41 -22.91
N ASP A 122 16.27 8.96 -21.78
CA ASP A 122 17.69 8.58 -21.66
C ASP A 122 18.00 7.09 -21.90
N PHE A 123 17.04 6.28 -22.32
CA PHE A 123 17.31 4.91 -22.77
C PHE A 123 17.36 4.86 -24.31
N LYS A 124 18.52 5.21 -24.86
CA LYS A 124 18.95 4.82 -26.22
C LYS A 124 19.89 3.63 -26.14
#